data_AF-A0A662BC02-F1
#
_entry.id   AF-A0A662BC02-F1
#
_cell.length_a   1.000
_cell.length_b   1.000
_cell.length_c   1.000
_cell.angle_alpha   90.00
_cell.angle_beta   90.00
_cell.angle_gamma   90.00
#
_symmetry.space_group_name_H-M   'P 1'
#
loop_
_entity.id
_entity.type
_entity.pdbx_description
1 polymer ?
#
loop_
_entity_poly.entity_id
_entity_poly.type
_entity_poly.pdbx_seq_one_letter_code
_entity_poly.pdbx_strand_id
1 'polypeptide(L)'
;MLILDKEKAIDFYSLTCMYELHAIKEKIRLFEKKYGKNFEQFELALKKGKENFAKWDDFMQWKAYEKTHESLIRQKAQIKNGDYKIS
;
A
#
# COMPACT_ATOMS: atom_id res chain seq x y z
N MET A 1 -30.09 -12.71 17.76
CA MET A 1 -28.95 -13.54 17.32
C MET A 1 -28.38 -12.89 16.07
N LEU A 2 -27.28 -12.14 16.17
CA LEU A 2 -26.66 -11.45 15.05
C LEU A 2 -25.90 -12.47 14.20
N ILE A 3 -26.60 -13.09 13.25
CA ILE A 3 -25.96 -13.76 12.13
C ILE A 3 -25.46 -12.63 11.23
N LEU A 4 -24.31 -12.05 11.59
CA LEU A 4 -23.52 -11.29 10.64
C LEU A 4 -23.13 -12.30 9.58
N ASP A 5 -23.88 -12.29 8.50
CA ASP A 5 -23.76 -13.22 7.39
C ASP A 5 -22.30 -13.25 6.97
N LYS A 6 -21.62 -14.38 7.14
CA LYS A 6 -20.17 -14.49 6.96
C LYS A 6 -19.73 -13.95 5.60
N GLU A 7 -20.59 -14.10 4.60
CA GLU A 7 -20.45 -13.55 3.25
C GLU A 7 -20.43 -12.02 3.24
N LYS A 8 -21.37 -11.36 3.93
CA LYS A 8 -21.40 -9.89 4.05
C LYS A 8 -20.18 -9.34 4.78
N ALA A 9 -19.67 -10.07 5.77
CA ALA A 9 -18.43 -9.68 6.46
C ALA A 9 -17.22 -9.77 5.53
N ILE A 10 -17.13 -10.81 4.71
CA ILE A 10 -16.09 -10.99 3.69
C ILE A 10 -16.18 -9.92 2.61
N ASP A 11 -17.38 -9.61 2.14
CA ASP A 11 -17.61 -8.57 1.14
C ASP A 11 -17.17 -7.20 1.66
N PHE A 12 -17.54 -6.87 2.90
CA PHE A 12 -17.14 -5.63 3.54
C PHE A 12 -15.62 -5.52 3.72
N TYR A 13 -14.96 -6.61 4.17
CA TYR A 13 -13.51 -6.64 4.33
C TYR A 13 -12.79 -6.53 2.96
N SER A 14 -13.32 -7.20 1.94
CA SER A 14 -12.83 -7.11 0.56
C SER A 14 -12.94 -5.69 0.01
N LEU A 15 -14.08 -5.04 0.22
CA LEU A 15 -14.33 -3.66 -0.21
C LEU A 15 -13.37 -2.69 0.48
N THR A 16 -13.16 -2.86 1.79
CA THR A 16 -12.24 -2.04 2.59
C THR A 16 -10.80 -2.22 2.08
N CYS A 17 -10.37 -3.46 1.86
CA CYS A 17 -9.04 -3.75 1.31
C CYS A 17 -8.86 -3.15 -0.10
N MET A 18 -9.88 -3.21 -0.95
CA MET A 18 -9.85 -2.58 -2.28
C MET A 18 -9.76 -1.04 -2.21
N TYR A 19 -10.51 -0.43 -1.30
CA TYR A 19 -10.46 1.01 -1.07
C TYR A 19 -9.07 1.45 -0.60
N GLU A 20 -8.51 0.77 0.39
CA GLU A 20 -7.16 1.07 0.92
C GLU A 20 -6.08 0.88 -0.14
N LEU A 21 -6.16 -0.20 -0.94
CA LEU A 21 -5.27 -0.42 -2.08
C LEU A 21 -5.31 0.73 -3.08
N HIS A 22 -6.53 1.18 -3.43
CA HIS A 22 -6.69 2.32 -4.33
C HIS A 22 -6.07 3.59 -3.75
N ALA A 23 -6.38 3.91 -2.49
CA ALA A 23 -5.86 5.11 -1.82
C ALA A 23 -4.33 5.11 -1.73
N ILE A 24 -3.70 3.98 -1.40
CA ILE A 24 -2.24 3.86 -1.32
C ILE A 24 -1.61 3.95 -2.72
N LYS A 25 -2.23 3.33 -3.73
CA LYS A 25 -1.75 3.42 -5.11
C LYS A 25 -1.76 4.85 -5.63
N GLU A 26 -2.80 5.63 -5.32
CA GLU A 26 -2.82 7.06 -5.70
C GLU A 26 -1.75 7.87 -4.98
N LYS A 27 -1.46 7.58 -3.70
CA LYS A 27 -0.36 8.22 -2.97
C LYS A 27 1.01 7.91 -3.59
N ILE A 28 1.26 6.66 -3.98
CA ILE A 28 2.46 6.26 -4.72
C ILE A 28 2.55 7.02 -6.04
N ARG A 29 1.45 7.08 -6.80
CA ARG A 29 1.38 7.81 -8.08
C ARG A 29 1.70 9.30 -7.93
N LEU A 30 1.29 9.94 -6.84
CA LEU A 30 1.63 11.34 -6.57
C LEU A 30 3.14 11.54 -6.42
N PHE A 31 3.84 10.61 -5.78
CA PHE A 31 5.30 10.64 -5.69
C PHE A 31 5.96 10.39 -7.05
N GLU A 32 5.49 9.41 -7.80
CA GLU A 32 5.99 9.16 -9.16
C GLU A 32 5.83 10.40 -10.05
N LYS A 33 4.70 11.10 -9.93
CA LYS A 33 4.46 12.36 -10.64
C LYS A 33 5.37 13.48 -10.13
N LYS A 34 5.58 13.59 -8.81
CA LYS A 34 6.44 14.61 -8.19
C LYS A 34 7.90 14.48 -8.66
N TYR A 35 8.39 13.26 -8.82
CA TYR A 35 9.80 13.00 -9.17
C TYR A 35 10.05 12.57 -10.62
N GLY A 36 9.00 12.25 -11.37
CA GLY A 36 9.08 11.75 -12.75
C GLY A 36 9.81 10.40 -12.87
N LYS A 37 9.80 9.60 -11.80
CA LYS A 37 10.59 8.37 -11.66
C LYS A 37 9.78 7.35 -10.85
N ASN A 38 10.10 6.07 -10.99
CA ASN A 38 9.59 5.05 -10.07
C ASN A 38 10.39 5.05 -8.75
N PHE A 39 9.92 4.30 -7.75
CA PHE A 39 10.53 4.25 -6.42
C PHE A 39 12.00 3.82 -6.45
N GLU A 40 12.36 2.80 -7.22
CA GLU A 40 13.73 2.28 -7.32
C GLU A 40 14.69 3.31 -7.93
N GLN A 41 14.26 3.96 -9.01
CA GLN A 41 15.01 5.04 -9.66
C GLN A 41 15.19 6.24 -8.72
N PHE A 42 14.17 6.55 -7.92
CA PHE A 42 14.24 7.60 -6.92
C PHE A 42 15.23 7.24 -5.80
N GLU A 43 15.19 6.01 -5.29
CA GLU A 43 16.12 5.52 -4.26
C GLU A 43 17.57 5.59 -4.75
N LEU A 44 17.85 5.12 -5.96
CA LEU A 44 19.18 5.17 -6.56
C LEU A 44 19.68 6.62 -6.72
N ALA A 45 18.81 7.52 -7.13
CA ALA A 45 19.13 8.94 -7.27
C ALA A 45 19.36 9.62 -5.92
N LEU A 46 18.63 9.22 -4.87
CA LEU A 46 18.79 9.72 -3.51
C LEU A 46 20.15 9.32 -2.93
N LYS A 47 20.54 8.04 -3.07
CA LYS A 47 21.82 7.50 -2.56
C LYS A 47 23.05 8.08 -3.26
N LYS A 48 22.95 8.45 -4.55
CA LYS A 48 24.04 9.05 -5.34
C LYS A 48 24.09 10.58 -5.24
N GLY A 49 23.04 11.19 -4.71
CA GLY A 49 22.89 12.65 -4.66
C GLY A 49 23.51 13.28 -3.42
N LYS A 50 23.51 14.61 -3.40
CA LYS A 50 23.80 15.39 -2.20
C LYS A 50 22.66 15.22 -1.19
N GLU A 51 23.01 15.16 0.09
CA GLU A 51 22.04 15.03 1.17
C GLU A 51 20.99 16.14 1.13
N ASN A 52 19.72 15.73 1.09
CA ASN A 52 18.57 16.61 1.09
C ASN A 52 17.50 15.99 1.99
N PHE A 53 17.33 16.56 3.18
CA PHE A 53 16.41 16.06 4.20
C PHE A 53 14.96 15.95 3.70
N ALA A 54 14.48 16.90 2.88
CA ALA A 54 13.13 16.83 2.33
C ALA A 54 12.96 15.62 1.40
N LYS A 55 13.96 15.33 0.56
CA LYS A 55 13.92 14.12 -0.29
C LYS A 55 14.02 12.83 0.51
N TRP A 56 14.74 12.83 1.63
CA TRP A 56 14.79 11.70 2.55
C TRP A 56 13.46 11.47 3.27
N ASP A 57 12.77 12.54 3.67
CA ASP A 57 11.43 12.44 4.26
C ASP A 57 10.42 11.87 3.25
N ASP A 58 10.41 12.43 2.03
CA ASP A 58 9.61 11.93 0.92
C ASP A 58 9.92 10.45 0.61
N PHE A 59 11.20 10.05 0.64
CA PHE A 59 11.63 8.66 0.47
C PHE A 59 11.07 7.74 1.56
N MET A 60 11.15 8.15 2.83
CA MET A 60 10.67 7.36 3.94
C MET A 60 9.15 7.17 3.87
N GLN A 61 8.42 8.23 3.53
CA GLN A 61 6.98 8.17 3.33
C GLN A 61 6.59 7.27 2.15
N TRP A 62 7.24 7.41 1.01
CA TRP A 62 6.98 6.57 -0.16
C TRP A 62 7.30 5.10 0.14
N LYS A 63 8.46 4.81 0.77
CA LYS A 63 8.83 3.45 1.18
C LYS A 63 7.80 2.82 2.12
N ALA A 64 7.18 3.59 3.00
CA ALA A 64 6.09 3.11 3.84
C ALA A 64 4.87 2.72 3.00
N TYR A 65 4.50 3.54 2.00
CA TYR A 65 3.40 3.22 1.10
C TYR A 65 3.65 1.99 0.24
N GLU A 66 4.85 1.79 -0.29
CA GLU A 66 5.23 0.55 -1.01
C GLU A 66 5.01 -0.68 -0.12
N LYS A 67 5.48 -0.64 1.13
CA LYS A 67 5.28 -1.73 2.09
C LYS A 67 3.81 -1.97 2.43
N THR A 68 3.04 -0.90 2.63
CA THR A 68 1.59 -1.02 2.89
C THR A 68 0.88 -1.64 1.69
N HIS A 69 1.23 -1.21 0.47
CA HIS A 69 0.68 -1.77 -0.76
C HIS A 69 0.97 -3.28 -0.88
N GLU A 70 2.21 -3.71 -0.64
CA GLU A 70 2.58 -5.13 -0.60
C GLU A 70 1.79 -5.92 0.45
N SER A 71 1.64 -5.37 1.66
CA SER A 71 0.86 -5.99 2.73
C SER A 71 -0.61 -6.16 2.34
N LEU A 72 -1.23 -5.12 1.79
CA LEU A 72 -2.61 -5.16 1.35
C LEU A 72 -2.83 -6.13 0.19
N ILE A 73 -1.88 -6.25 -0.75
CA ILE A 73 -1.94 -7.28 -1.80
C ILE A 73 -1.92 -8.68 -1.20
N ARG A 74 -1.05 -8.93 -0.20
CA ARG A 74 -1.01 -10.23 0.50
C ARG A 74 -2.32 -10.51 1.24
N GLN A 75 -2.87 -9.51 1.93
CA GLN A 75 -4.18 -9.65 2.60
C GLN A 75 -5.29 -9.94 1.59
N LYS A 76 -5.33 -9.23 0.46
CA LYS A 76 -6.29 -9.50 -0.62
C LYS A 76 -6.19 -10.94 -1.14
N ALA A 77 -4.97 -11.46 -1.29
CA ALA A 77 -4.76 -12.85 -1.70
C ALA A 77 -5.24 -13.86 -0.64
N GLN A 78 -5.02 -13.58 0.64
CA GLN A 78 -5.50 -14.42 1.75
C GLN A 78 -7.03 -14.48 1.82
N ILE A 79 -7.69 -13.33 1.66
CA ILE A 79 -9.17 -13.24 1.58
C ILE A 79 -9.67 -14.12 0.43
N LYS A 80 -9.06 -14.00 -0.76
CA LYS A 80 -9.46 -14.77 -1.94
C LYS A 80 -9.28 -16.29 -1.75
N ASN A 81 -8.24 -16.71 -1.04
CA ASN A 81 -7.91 -18.12 -0.84
C ASN A 81 -8.67 -18.79 0.32
N GLY A 82 -9.44 -18.03 1.12
CA GLY A 82 -10.20 -18.58 2.24
C GLY A 82 -9.40 -18.82 3.53
N ASP A 83 -8.11 -18.48 3.54
CA ASP A 83 -7.21 -18.58 4.70
C ASP A 83 -7.38 -17.36 5.62
N TYR A 84 -8.55 -17.28 6.27
CA TYR A 84 -8.82 -16.27 7.28
C TYR A 84 -8.31 -16.76 8.64
N LYS A 85 -7.09 -16.39 9.02
CA LYS A 85 -6.74 -16.35 10.45
C LYS A 85 -7.41 -15.12 11.06
N ILE A 86 -8.66 -15.28 11.49
CA ILE A 86 -9.25 -14.39 12.48
C ILE A 86 -8.58 -14.78 13.81
N SER A 87 -7.65 -13.97 14.28
CA SER A 87 -7.12 -14.04 15.66
C SER A 87 -7.79 -12.95 16.49
#